data_AF-A0A2H9RMM2-F1
#
_entry.id   AF-A0A2H9RMM2-F1
#
_cell.length_a   1.000
_cell.length_b   1.000
_cell.length_c   1.000
_cell.angle_alpha   90.00
_cell.angle_beta   90.00
_cell.angle_gamma   90.00
#
_symmetry.space_group_name_H-M   'P 1'
#
loop_
_entity.id
_entity.type
_entity.pdbx_description
1 polymer ?
#
loop_
_entity_poly.entity_id
_entity_poly.type
_entity_poly.pdbx_seq_one_letter_code
_entity_poly.pdbx_strand_id
1 'polypeptide(L)'
;RRASRIRKEIPIISIVGYTNAGKSTLLNALTQSSVLVEDKLFATLDTAARRLRFPRERDVIMTDTVGFIRDLPEDLFGAFKATLDELHDADLLLGASQYR
;
A
#
# COMPACT_ATOMS: atom_id res chain seq x y z
N ARG A 1 -11.61 14.08 -15.41
CA ARG A 1 -11.61 12.85 -14.57
C ARG A 1 -11.72 11.53 -15.35
N ARG A 2 -12.17 11.47 -16.63
CA ARG A 2 -12.07 10.27 -17.50
C ARG A 2 -10.81 10.20 -18.39
N ALA A 3 -10.02 11.27 -18.47
CA ALA A 3 -8.90 11.41 -19.41
C ALA A 3 -7.53 10.90 -18.91
N SER A 4 -7.39 10.50 -17.63
CA SER A 4 -6.10 10.03 -17.08
C SER A 4 -5.87 8.52 -17.20
N ARG A 5 -6.87 7.74 -17.62
CA ARG A 5 -6.76 6.28 -17.73
C ARG A 5 -5.92 5.77 -18.92
N ILE A 6 -5.33 6.67 -19.72
CA ILE A 6 -4.58 6.33 -20.95
C ILE A 6 -3.07 6.13 -20.68
N ARG A 7 -2.57 6.24 -19.44
CA ARG A 7 -1.12 6.11 -19.14
C ARG A 7 -0.78 5.32 -17.87
N LYS A 8 -1.19 4.05 -17.77
CA LYS A 8 -0.49 3.11 -16.89
C LYS A 8 -0.05 1.90 -17.70
N GLU A 9 1.16 1.97 -18.24
CA GLU A 9 1.83 0.82 -18.88
C GLU A 9 2.22 -0.26 -17.86
N ILE A 10 2.24 0.10 -16.56
CA ILE A 10 2.64 -0.76 -15.46
C ILE A 10 1.50 -0.78 -14.43
N PRO A 11 0.88 -1.94 -14.16
CA PRO A 11 -0.19 -2.07 -13.16
C PRO A 11 0.28 -1.72 -11.76
N ILE A 12 -0.59 -1.12 -10.96
CA ILE A 12 -0.36 -0.79 -9.55
C ILE A 12 -1.17 -1.73 -8.64
N ILE A 13 -0.47 -2.40 -7.72
CA ILE A 13 -1.06 -3.25 -6.69
C ILE A 13 -0.81 -2.60 -5.33
N SER A 14 -1.87 -2.23 -4.62
CA SER A 14 -1.76 -1.62 -3.28
C SER A 14 -2.08 -2.63 -2.19
N ILE A 15 -1.17 -2.81 -1.25
CA ILE A 15 -1.34 -3.67 -0.08
C ILE A 15 -2.13 -2.90 0.97
N VAL A 16 -3.28 -3.43 1.38
CA VAL A 16 -4.21 -2.82 2.35
C VAL A 16 -4.47 -3.76 3.52
N GLY A 17 -4.84 -3.20 4.67
CA GLY A 17 -5.10 -3.98 5.88
C GLY A 17 -4.83 -3.18 7.15
N TYR A 18 -5.18 -3.75 8.30
CA TYR A 18 -4.97 -3.08 9.59
C TYR A 18 -3.50 -2.77 9.86
N THR A 19 -3.27 -1.85 10.78
CA THR A 19 -1.92 -1.62 11.32
C THR A 19 -1.37 -2.91 11.90
N ASN A 20 -0.05 -3.10 11.74
CA ASN A 20 0.69 -4.30 12.12
C ASN A 20 0.29 -5.59 11.38
N ALA A 21 -0.61 -5.55 10.39
CA ALA A 21 -1.01 -6.73 9.63
C ALA A 21 0.10 -7.39 8.76
N GLY A 22 1.35 -6.89 8.83
CA GLY A 22 2.47 -7.42 8.06
C GLY A 22 2.59 -6.88 6.63
N LYS A 23 1.92 -5.78 6.30
CA LYS A 23 1.91 -5.17 4.95
C LYS A 23 3.31 -4.82 4.45
N SER A 24 4.08 -4.06 5.25
CA SER A 24 5.46 -3.66 4.94
C SER A 24 6.39 -4.85 4.85
N THR A 25 6.20 -5.85 5.72
CA THR A 25 6.92 -7.13 5.66
C THR A 25 6.66 -7.86 4.35
N LEU A 26 5.41 -7.92 3.90
CA LEU A 26 5.03 -8.52 2.62
C LEU A 26 5.65 -7.77 1.44
N LEU A 27 5.61 -6.42 1.46
CA LEU A 27 6.26 -5.60 0.44
C LEU A 27 7.76 -5.92 0.33
N ASN A 28 8.45 -5.93 1.47
CA ASN A 28 9.88 -6.24 1.52
C ASN A 28 10.19 -7.65 1.01
N ALA A 29 9.40 -8.65 1.42
CA ALA A 29 9.58 -10.03 1.00
C ALA A 29 9.39 -10.19 -0.52
N LEU A 30 8.37 -9.53 -1.09
CA LEU A 30 8.09 -9.62 -2.52
C LEU A 30 9.10 -8.86 -3.36
N THR A 31 9.56 -7.69 -2.90
CA THR A 31 10.38 -6.78 -3.70
C THR A 31 11.86 -6.76 -3.35
N GLN A 32 12.29 -7.58 -2.38
CA GLN A 32 13.65 -7.58 -1.83
C GLN A 32 14.10 -6.19 -1.36
N SER A 33 13.15 -5.40 -0.81
CA SER A 33 13.42 -4.05 -0.31
C SER A 33 13.64 -4.00 1.20
N SER A 34 14.10 -2.84 1.67
CA SER A 34 14.32 -2.53 3.09
C SER A 34 13.44 -1.38 3.58
N VAL A 35 12.14 -1.40 3.24
CA VAL A 35 11.16 -0.48 3.84
C VAL A 35 11.12 -0.70 5.35
N LEU A 36 11.00 0.38 6.12
CA LEU A 36 10.94 0.31 7.57
C LEU A 36 9.77 -0.58 8.03
N VAL A 37 10.03 -1.45 9.01
CA VAL A 37 9.01 -2.29 9.65
C VAL A 37 9.15 -2.07 11.15
N GLU A 38 8.13 -1.47 11.76
CA GLU A 38 8.04 -1.27 13.20
C GLU A 38 6.69 -1.73 13.73
N ASP A 39 6.66 -2.24 14.97
CA ASP A 39 5.43 -2.58 15.68
C ASP A 39 4.85 -1.33 16.35
N LYS A 40 4.42 -0.37 15.51
CA LYS A 40 3.84 0.91 15.93
C LYS A 40 2.66 1.27 15.06
N LEU A 41 1.72 2.03 15.64
CA LEU A 41 0.70 2.71 14.86
C LEU A 41 1.37 3.65 13.84
N PHE A 42 0.87 3.66 12.61
CA PHE A 42 1.40 4.48 11.51
C PHE A 42 2.86 4.20 11.11
N ALA A 43 3.36 2.97 11.33
CA ALA A 43 4.70 2.58 10.86
C ALA A 43 4.95 2.87 9.37
N THR A 44 3.88 2.89 8.56
CA THR A 44 3.88 3.38 7.18
C THR A 44 2.93 4.58 7.08
N LEU A 45 3.41 5.78 7.38
CA LEU A 45 2.68 7.03 7.11
C LEU A 45 2.91 7.50 5.67
N ASP A 46 4.16 7.38 5.21
CA ASP A 46 4.55 7.67 3.83
C ASP A 46 4.39 6.40 2.99
N THR A 47 3.53 6.45 1.97
CA THR A 47 3.31 5.34 1.04
C THR A 47 4.63 4.93 0.38
N ALA A 48 5.02 3.66 0.53
CA ALA A 48 6.23 3.13 -0.09
C ALA A 48 5.89 2.41 -1.40
N ALA A 49 6.42 2.88 -2.53
CA ALA A 49 6.27 2.23 -3.83
C ALA A 49 7.54 1.44 -4.21
N ARG A 50 7.38 0.20 -4.68
CA ARG A 50 8.47 -0.66 -5.16
C ARG A 50 8.08 -1.36 -6.45
N ARG A 51 9.01 -1.46 -7.40
CA ARG A 51 8.80 -2.20 -8.65
C ARG A 51 9.07 -3.69 -8.40
N LEU A 52 8.11 -4.53 -8.72
CA LEU A 52 8.25 -5.99 -8.73
C LEU A 52 8.29 -6.47 -10.17
N ARG A 53 9.28 -7.30 -10.50
CA ARG A 53 9.43 -7.89 -11.83
C ARG A 53 9.02 -9.36 -11.80
N PHE A 54 7.95 -9.70 -12.49
CA PHE A 54 7.52 -11.08 -12.69
C PHE A 54 8.31 -11.77 -13.81
N PRO A 55 8.33 -13.11 -13.83
CA PRO A 55 8.82 -13.87 -14.98
C PRO A 55 8.16 -13.38 -16.28
N ARG A 56 8.92 -13.36 -17.39
CA ARG A 56 8.48 -12.84 -18.71
C ARG A 56 8.31 -11.32 -18.79
N GLU A 57 9.16 -10.58 -18.08
CA GLU A 57 9.31 -9.12 -18.20
C GLU A 57 8.04 -8.30 -17.90
N ARG A 58 7.12 -8.85 -17.11
CA ARG A 58 5.97 -8.11 -16.63
C ARG A 58 6.33 -7.39 -15.35
N ASP A 59 6.24 -6.08 -15.37
CA ASP A 59 6.46 -5.27 -14.18
C ASP A 59 5.13 -4.89 -13.55
N VAL A 60 5.13 -4.79 -12.22
CA VAL A 60 4.07 -4.14 -11.46
C VAL A 60 4.70 -3.17 -10.46
N ILE A 61 3.97 -2.13 -10.09
CA ILE A 61 4.31 -1.32 -8.92
C ILE A 61 3.51 -1.86 -7.75
N MET A 62 4.20 -2.25 -6.69
CA MET A 62 3.59 -2.58 -5.41
C MET A 62 3.70 -1.39 -4.45
N THR A 63 2.60 -1.04 -3.79
CA THR A 63 2.60 0.04 -2.79
C THR A 63 2.19 -0.49 -1.41
N ASP A 64 2.95 -0.15 -0.38
CA ASP A 64 2.53 -0.29 1.02
C ASP A 64 1.78 0.97 1.44
N THR A 65 0.62 0.80 2.07
CA THR A 65 -0.30 1.89 2.40
C THR A 65 -0.50 2.04 3.90
N VAL A 66 -1.05 3.18 4.32
CA VAL A 66 -1.37 3.41 5.72
C VAL A 66 -2.28 2.29 6.24
N GLY A 67 -1.98 1.78 7.43
CA GLY A 67 -2.79 0.73 8.05
C GLY A 67 -4.15 1.26 8.49
N PHE A 68 -5.21 0.47 8.32
CA PHE A 68 -6.49 0.77 8.96
C PHE A 68 -6.33 0.74 10.48
N ILE A 69 -6.99 1.68 11.14
CA ILE A 69 -6.99 1.82 12.61
C ILE A 69 -8.43 1.82 13.06
N ARG A 70 -8.71 1.04 14.11
CA ARG A 70 -10.01 1.09 14.79
C ARG A 70 -10.06 2.33 15.66
N ASP A 71 -11.24 2.95 15.74
CA ASP A 71 -11.47 4.14 16.57
C ASP A 71 -10.49 5.28 16.23
N LEU A 72 -10.30 5.55 14.93
CA LEU A 72 -9.44 6.62 14.46
C LEU A 72 -9.91 7.97 15.04
N PRO A 73 -9.04 8.76 15.71
CA PRO A 73 -9.38 10.09 16.21
C PRO A 73 -9.85 11.03 15.10
N GLU A 74 -10.89 11.84 15.35
CA GLU A 74 -11.49 12.76 14.36
C GLU A 74 -10.47 13.72 13.76
N ASP A 75 -9.55 14.20 14.59
CA ASP A 75 -8.43 15.07 14.28
C ASP A 75 -7.43 14.45 13.29
N LEU A 76 -7.44 13.12 13.10
CA LEU A 76 -6.60 12.42 12.12
C LEU A 76 -7.34 12.04 10.82
N PHE A 77 -8.65 12.27 10.72
CA PHE A 77 -9.42 11.93 9.50
C PHE A 77 -8.89 12.64 8.26
N GLY A 78 -8.47 13.90 8.38
CA GLY A 78 -7.97 14.68 7.25
C GLY A 78 -6.70 14.08 6.62
N ALA A 79 -5.73 13.73 7.47
CA ALA A 79 -4.48 13.11 7.02
C ALA A 79 -4.72 11.70 6.45
N PHE A 80 -5.63 10.93 7.04
CA PHE A 80 -6.00 9.60 6.54
C PHE A 80 -6.77 9.63 5.23
N LYS A 81 -7.65 10.61 5.04
CA LYS A 81 -8.41 10.73 3.80
C LYS A 81 -7.49 10.95 2.60
N ALA A 82 -6.48 11.80 2.75
CA ALA A 82 -5.51 12.05 1.69
C ALA A 82 -4.72 10.77 1.33
N THR A 83 -4.33 9.95 2.30
CA THR A 83 -3.62 8.70 2.05
C THR A 83 -4.53 7.59 1.50
N LEU A 84 -5.81 7.56 1.87
CA LEU A 84 -6.80 6.67 1.28
C LEU A 84 -7.17 7.07 -0.16
N ASP A 85 -7.12 8.37 -0.50
CA ASP A 85 -7.38 8.83 -1.87
C ASP A 85 -6.34 8.24 -2.86
N GLU A 86 -5.11 7.94 -2.41
CA GLU A 86 -4.10 7.25 -3.23
C GLU A 86 -4.51 5.82 -3.62
N LEU A 87 -5.42 5.17 -2.87
CA LEU A 87 -5.95 3.86 -3.25
C LEU A 87 -6.78 3.91 -4.53
N HIS A 88 -7.30 5.08 -4.92
CA HIS A 88 -8.01 5.24 -6.19
C HIS A 88 -7.12 5.04 -7.42
N ASP A 89 -5.80 5.14 -7.23
CA ASP A 89 -4.81 4.88 -8.26
C ASP A 89 -4.42 3.40 -8.37
N ALA A 90 -4.88 2.54 -7.45
CA ALA A 90 -4.61 1.11 -7.53
C ALA A 90 -5.43 0.44 -8.64
N ASP A 91 -4.78 -0.42 -9.43
CA ASP A 91 -5.47 -1.32 -10.36
C ASP A 91 -5.97 -2.58 -9.63
N LEU A 92 -5.33 -2.93 -8.52
CA LEU A 92 -5.71 -4.04 -7.64
C LEU A 92 -5.42 -3.70 -6.16
N LEU A 93 -6.34 -4.08 -5.28
CA LEU A 93 -6.13 -4.07 -3.83
C LEU A 93 -5.79 -5.48 -3.34
N LEU A 94 -4.66 -5.62 -2.65
CA LEU A 94 -4.23 -6.88 -2.01
C LEU A 94 -4.46 -6.78 -0.50
N GLY A 95 -5.40 -7.56 0.02
CA GLY A 95 -5.70 -7.60 1.46
C GLY A 95 -4.68 -8.42 2.24
N ALA A 96 -4.02 -7.79 3.22
CA ALA A 96 -3.20 -8.46 4.21
C ALA A 96 -3.96 -8.57 5.54
N SER A 97 -4.04 -9.78 6.06
CA SER A 97 -4.67 -10.09 7.36
C SER A 97 -3.77 -11.02 8.16
N GLN A 98 -3.68 -10.80 9.47
CA GLN A 98 -3.11 -11.79 10.37
C GLN A 98 -4.16 -12.88 10.64
N TYR A 99 -3.80 -14.14 10.42
CA TYR A 99 -4.56 -15.26 10.94
C TYR A 99 -4.20 -15.44 12.42
N ARG A 100 -5.22 -15.48 13.27
CA ARG A 100 -5.12 -15.95 14.66
C ARG A 100 -5.55 -17.40 14.73
#